data_AF-A0A9N9CJS5-F1
#
_entry.id   AF-A0A9N9CJS5-F1
#
_cell.length_a   1.000
_cell.length_b   1.000
_cell.length_c   1.000
_cell.angle_alpha   90.00
_cell.angle_beta   90.00
_cell.angle_gamma   90.00
#
_symmetry.space_group_name_H-M   'P 1'
#
loop_
_entity.id
_entity.type
_entity.pdbx_description
1 polymer ?
#
loop_
_entity_poly.entity_id
_entity_poly.type
_entity_poly.pdbx_seq_one_letter_code
_entity_poly.pdbx_strand_id
1 'polypeptide(L)'
;MISSSRRLPPRILANFKIQKRLFSLNAYCMKEKNNVITVKKPTNSSDDPAETQGLVTSIHSENLIMMPLPAIKQIYDEHIQRLEAKNDERKAETKKLYDEHIQRLEAKNDEHIQRLEAKNDEHIQRLEAKNDEREAETKKLYDEHIQRLRANDKEHKEEIVKLTVKQKDDEADFIARSGEVFRLRRICNIRSALEYIRGWVSSKKGEDPLMYEPVDKVLEKLSNNQRFKECLINTCEMNNVNVEAVKKCMGGLYHTSSKGLHGYDKVVIHEKGWVVNEIIALGLIFKYFGVPFEYMNGNDHFVKFPYKLAPR
;
A
#
# COMPACT_ATOMS: atom_id res chain seq x y z
N MET A 1 -29.20 21.08 7.04
CA MET A 1 -28.23 21.60 6.06
C MET A 1 -27.05 20.65 5.95
N ILE A 2 -27.07 19.67 5.03
CA ILE A 2 -25.84 18.99 4.56
C ILE A 2 -26.06 18.66 3.07
N SER A 3 -25.46 19.46 2.19
CA SER A 3 -25.42 19.21 0.75
C SER A 3 -24.32 18.20 0.46
N SER A 4 -24.69 16.93 0.29
CA SER A 4 -23.75 15.87 -0.06
C SER A 4 -23.62 15.78 -1.58
N SER A 5 -22.56 16.41 -2.10
CA SER A 5 -22.24 16.44 -3.53
C SER A 5 -21.68 15.07 -3.96
N ARG A 6 -22.54 14.22 -4.54
CA ARG A 6 -22.15 12.90 -5.06
C ARG A 6 -21.27 13.07 -6.30
N ARG A 7 -19.95 12.89 -6.16
CA ARG A 7 -19.03 12.80 -7.30
C ARG A 7 -19.28 11.49 -8.05
N LEU A 8 -19.48 11.60 -9.36
CA LEU A 8 -19.67 10.46 -10.25
C LEU A 8 -18.38 9.62 -10.38
N PRO A 9 -18.48 8.29 -10.47
CA PRO A 9 -17.35 7.39 -10.63
C PRO A 9 -16.48 7.74 -11.86
N PRO A 10 -15.14 7.54 -11.79
CA PRO A 10 -14.20 7.88 -12.87
C PRO A 10 -14.54 7.27 -14.24
N ARG A 11 -15.17 6.09 -14.26
CA ARG A 11 -15.62 5.41 -15.50
C ARG A 11 -16.74 6.16 -16.22
N ILE A 12 -17.64 6.83 -15.48
CA ILE A 12 -18.73 7.61 -16.07
C ILE A 12 -18.19 8.93 -16.67
N LEU A 13 -17.19 9.53 -16.01
CA LEU A 13 -16.49 10.72 -16.51
C LEU A 13 -15.68 10.44 -17.78
N ALA A 14 -15.07 9.26 -17.90
CA ALA A 14 -14.36 8.85 -19.11
C ALA A 14 -15.32 8.70 -20.32
N ASN A 15 -16.47 8.06 -20.12
CA ASN A 15 -17.48 7.92 -21.17
C ASN A 15 -18.07 9.26 -21.62
N PHE A 16 -18.30 10.20 -20.70
CA PHE A 16 -18.76 11.55 -21.04
C PHE A 16 -17.74 12.35 -21.88
N LYS A 17 -16.44 12.21 -21.60
CA LYS A 17 -15.39 12.88 -22.39
C LYS A 17 -15.26 12.31 -23.80
N ILE A 18 -15.44 11.00 -23.96
CA ILE A 18 -15.40 10.34 -25.27
C ILE A 18 -16.63 10.73 -26.11
N GLN A 19 -17.83 10.75 -25.52
CA GLN A 19 -19.04 11.21 -26.21
C GLN A 19 -18.92 12.69 -26.65
N LYS A 20 -18.37 13.57 -25.81
CA LYS A 20 -18.20 14.99 -26.15
C LYS A 20 -17.22 15.20 -27.32
N ARG A 21 -16.18 14.36 -27.46
CA ARG A 21 -15.27 14.38 -28.62
C ARG A 21 -15.95 13.89 -29.90
N LEU A 22 -16.74 12.82 -29.82
CA LEU A 22 -17.52 12.30 -30.95
C LEU A 22 -18.54 13.32 -31.48
N PHE A 23 -19.24 14.03 -30.59
CA PHE A 23 -20.15 15.11 -31.00
C PHE A 23 -19.42 16.30 -31.63
N SER A 24 -18.19 16.64 -31.17
CA SER A 24 -17.40 17.72 -31.78
C SER A 24 -16.86 17.37 -33.18
N LEU A 25 -16.47 16.11 -33.40
CA LEU A 25 -16.01 15.61 -34.70
C LEU A 25 -17.16 15.56 -35.71
N ASN A 26 -18.35 15.10 -35.29
CA ASN A 26 -19.53 15.15 -36.15
C ASN A 26 -19.95 16.59 -36.48
N ALA A 27 -19.82 17.55 -35.56
CA ALA A 27 -20.09 18.96 -35.83
C ALA A 27 -19.07 19.58 -36.80
N TYR A 28 -17.82 19.11 -36.80
CA TYR A 28 -16.78 19.57 -37.72
C TYR A 28 -16.99 19.02 -39.13
N CYS A 29 -17.27 17.72 -39.28
CA CYS A 29 -17.60 17.12 -40.58
C CYS A 29 -18.90 17.67 -41.20
N MET A 30 -19.87 18.09 -40.38
CA MET A 30 -21.09 18.75 -40.89
C MET A 30 -20.85 20.19 -41.37
N LYS A 31 -19.85 20.91 -40.82
CA LYS A 31 -19.48 22.26 -41.28
C LYS A 31 -18.73 22.22 -42.62
N GLU A 32 -17.90 21.21 -42.87
CA GLU A 32 -17.18 21.08 -44.14
C GLU A 32 -18.12 20.72 -45.31
N LYS A 33 -19.19 19.95 -45.07
CA LYS A 33 -20.19 19.63 -46.10
C LYS A 33 -21.11 20.80 -46.49
N ASN A 34 -21.21 21.82 -45.66
CA ASN A 34 -22.02 23.02 -45.95
C ASN A 34 -21.22 24.17 -46.60
N ASN A 35 -19.91 23.99 -46.83
CA ASN A 35 -19.09 24.91 -47.62
C ASN A 35 -19.04 24.55 -49.11
N VAL A 36 -20.00 23.74 -49.57
CA VAL A 36 -20.29 23.53 -51.00
C VAL A 36 -20.80 24.84 -51.59
N ILE A 37 -19.86 25.57 -52.18
CA ILE A 37 -20.03 26.39 -53.38
C ILE A 37 -21.24 27.34 -53.35
N THR A 38 -21.10 28.46 -52.65
CA THR A 38 -21.76 29.68 -53.13
C THR A 38 -20.98 30.16 -54.36
N VAL A 39 -21.37 29.67 -55.55
CA VAL A 39 -20.97 30.31 -56.81
C VAL A 39 -21.52 31.73 -56.74
N LYS A 40 -20.69 32.70 -56.37
CA LYS A 40 -20.96 34.10 -56.67
C LYS A 40 -21.05 34.18 -58.19
N LYS A 41 -22.29 34.26 -58.67
CA LYS A 41 -22.63 34.59 -60.06
C LYS A 41 -21.81 35.85 -60.44
N PRO A 42 -20.94 35.80 -61.45
CA PRO A 42 -20.28 37.01 -61.91
C PRO A 42 -21.35 37.95 -62.45
N THR A 43 -21.52 39.07 -61.76
CA THR A 43 -22.24 40.25 -62.24
C THR A 43 -21.32 40.94 -63.24
N ASN A 44 -21.36 40.47 -64.49
CA ASN A 44 -20.85 41.25 -65.61
C ASN A 44 -22.04 42.05 -66.17
N SER A 45 -22.36 43.15 -65.50
CA SER A 45 -22.92 44.31 -66.17
C SER A 45 -21.75 45.04 -66.84
N SER A 46 -21.67 44.94 -68.16
CA SER A 46 -20.99 45.92 -68.99
C SER A 46 -21.75 45.95 -70.30
N ASP A 47 -22.91 46.62 -70.25
CA ASP A 47 -23.35 47.42 -71.38
C ASP A 47 -22.20 48.39 -71.68
N ASP A 48 -21.45 48.13 -72.74
CA ASP A 48 -20.81 49.22 -73.48
C ASP A 48 -20.77 48.84 -74.97
N PRO A 49 -21.42 49.63 -75.84
CA PRO A 49 -21.52 49.37 -77.27
C PRO A 49 -20.26 49.89 -77.95
N ALA A 50 -19.17 49.12 -77.90
CA ALA A 50 -17.94 49.48 -78.56
C ALA A 50 -17.86 48.86 -79.97
N GLU A 51 -18.05 49.74 -80.95
CA GLU A 51 -17.33 49.74 -82.23
C GLU A 51 -17.69 48.68 -83.28
N THR A 52 -18.92 48.79 -83.81
CA THR A 52 -19.11 48.72 -85.28
C THR A 52 -18.58 50.01 -85.92
N GLN A 53 -17.27 50.27 -85.79
CA GLN A 53 -16.59 51.30 -86.56
C GLN A 53 -15.35 50.67 -87.19
N GLY A 54 -15.28 50.70 -88.52
CA GLY A 54 -14.05 50.39 -89.24
C GLY A 54 -14.11 49.25 -90.26
N LEU A 55 -15.19 49.11 -91.03
CA LEU A 55 -15.09 48.54 -92.39
C LEU A 55 -16.19 49.06 -93.33
N VAL A 56 -16.47 50.36 -93.25
CA VAL A 56 -16.93 51.12 -94.44
C VAL A 56 -15.68 51.71 -95.06
N THR A 57 -14.86 50.86 -95.69
CA THR A 57 -13.97 51.38 -96.72
C THR A 57 -14.88 51.83 -97.85
N SER A 58 -14.96 53.14 -98.03
CA SER A 58 -15.47 53.84 -99.20
C SER A 58 -15.02 53.11 -100.47
N ILE A 59 -15.86 52.20 -100.96
CA ILE A 59 -15.82 51.80 -102.35
C ILE A 59 -16.53 52.95 -103.05
N HIS A 60 -15.76 53.77 -103.76
CA HIS A 60 -16.29 54.74 -104.72
C HIS A 60 -17.40 54.05 -105.54
N SER A 61 -18.65 54.38 -105.24
CA SER A 61 -19.84 53.81 -105.86
C SER A 61 -19.96 54.16 -107.36
N GLU A 62 -19.06 55.01 -107.86
CA GLU A 62 -19.06 55.47 -109.25
C GLU A 62 -18.21 54.58 -110.19
N ASN A 63 -17.37 53.68 -109.68
CA ASN A 63 -16.57 52.76 -110.52
C ASN A 63 -17.13 51.32 -110.63
N LEU A 64 -18.20 50.99 -109.90
CA LEU A 64 -18.82 49.66 -110.01
C LEU A 64 -19.65 49.46 -111.30
N ILE A 65 -20.00 50.56 -111.97
CA ILE A 65 -20.88 50.56 -113.15
C ILE A 65 -20.15 50.05 -114.42
N MET A 66 -18.81 49.96 -114.39
CA MET A 66 -17.99 49.56 -115.55
C MET A 66 -17.09 48.33 -115.32
N MET A 67 -17.29 47.58 -114.23
CA MET A 67 -16.54 46.34 -113.97
C MET A 67 -17.24 45.12 -114.60
N PRO A 68 -16.53 44.26 -115.35
CA PRO A 68 -17.11 43.01 -115.87
C PRO A 68 -17.44 42.07 -114.69
N LEU A 69 -18.61 41.41 -114.72
CA LEU A 69 -19.12 40.49 -113.68
C LEU A 69 -18.05 39.54 -113.05
N PRO A 70 -17.13 38.94 -113.83
CA PRO A 70 -16.07 38.09 -113.29
C PRO A 70 -15.16 38.78 -112.26
N ALA A 71 -14.86 40.07 -112.44
CA ALA A 71 -14.01 40.83 -111.52
C ALA A 71 -14.70 41.10 -110.18
N ILE A 72 -16.02 41.33 -110.19
CA ILE A 72 -16.81 41.50 -108.95
C ILE A 72 -16.84 40.19 -108.15
N LYS A 73 -17.01 39.06 -108.84
CA LYS A 73 -16.98 37.72 -108.22
C LYS A 73 -15.63 37.43 -107.57
N GLN A 74 -14.53 37.73 -108.25
CA GLN A 74 -13.19 37.52 -107.71
C GLN A 74 -12.95 38.30 -106.41
N ILE A 75 -13.34 39.58 -106.36
CA ILE A 75 -13.22 40.41 -105.15
C ILE A 75 -14.05 39.83 -103.99
N TYR A 76 -15.24 39.31 -104.28
CA TYR A 76 -16.10 38.70 -103.28
C TYR A 76 -15.51 37.40 -102.73
N ASP A 77 -14.99 36.54 -103.61
CA ASP A 77 -14.32 35.28 -103.23
C ASP A 77 -13.06 35.56 -102.39
N GLU A 78 -12.25 36.56 -102.77
CA GLU A 78 -11.10 37.02 -101.98
C GLU A 78 -11.51 37.58 -100.61
N HIS A 79 -12.64 38.30 -100.53
CA HIS A 79 -13.15 38.83 -99.26
C HIS A 79 -13.60 37.69 -98.33
N ILE A 80 -14.29 36.68 -98.85
CA ILE A 80 -14.68 35.48 -98.10
C ILE A 80 -13.44 34.76 -97.58
N GLN A 81 -12.44 34.51 -98.43
CA GLN A 81 -11.20 33.84 -98.01
C GLN A 81 -10.48 34.60 -96.89
N ARG A 82 -10.42 35.94 -96.96
CA ARG A 82 -9.84 36.76 -95.88
C ARG A 82 -10.63 36.67 -94.59
N LEU A 83 -11.96 36.61 -94.65
CA LEU A 83 -12.81 36.45 -93.46
C LEU A 83 -12.64 35.07 -92.82
N GLU A 84 -12.57 34.01 -93.62
CA GLU A 84 -12.31 32.65 -93.16
C GLU A 84 -10.94 32.55 -92.48
N ALA A 85 -9.88 33.06 -93.12
CA ALA A 85 -8.54 33.08 -92.54
C ALA A 85 -8.50 33.83 -91.19
N LYS A 86 -9.15 35.01 -91.10
CA LYS A 86 -9.28 35.76 -89.84
C LYS A 86 -10.12 35.04 -88.78
N ASN A 87 -11.07 34.20 -89.18
CA ASN A 87 -11.87 33.42 -88.25
C ASN A 87 -11.04 32.26 -87.69
N ASP A 88 -10.28 31.58 -88.54
CA ASP A 88 -9.41 30.48 -88.12
C ASP A 88 -8.24 30.97 -87.25
N GLU A 89 -7.68 32.15 -87.53
CA GLU A 89 -6.72 32.82 -86.66
C GLU A 89 -7.31 33.10 -85.27
N ARG A 90 -8.52 33.68 -85.20
CA ARG A 90 -9.21 33.94 -83.93
C ARG A 90 -9.52 32.66 -83.16
N LYS A 91 -9.92 31.58 -83.85
CA LYS A 91 -10.13 30.26 -83.22
C LYS A 91 -8.83 29.70 -82.64
N ALA A 92 -7.73 29.81 -83.37
CA ALA A 92 -6.41 29.36 -82.92
C ALA A 92 -5.94 30.15 -81.70
N GLU A 93 -6.11 31.47 -81.70
CA GLU A 93 -5.79 32.33 -80.56
C GLU A 93 -6.64 32.01 -79.32
N THR A 94 -7.96 31.83 -79.51
CA THR A 94 -8.88 31.44 -78.43
C THR A 94 -8.47 30.10 -77.82
N LYS A 95 -8.11 29.12 -78.66
CA LYS A 95 -7.63 27.81 -78.20
C LYS A 95 -6.35 27.95 -77.37
N LYS A 96 -5.39 28.75 -77.85
CA LYS A 96 -4.13 29.02 -77.14
C LYS A 96 -4.38 29.64 -75.76
N LEU A 97 -5.25 30.65 -75.67
CA LEU A 97 -5.60 31.27 -74.38
C LEU A 97 -6.27 30.30 -73.41
N TYR A 98 -7.11 29.39 -73.93
CA TYR A 98 -7.75 28.36 -73.12
C TYR A 98 -6.73 27.34 -72.59
N ASP A 99 -5.82 26.86 -73.43
CA ASP A 99 -4.75 25.94 -73.04
C ASP A 99 -3.82 26.59 -71.99
N GLU A 100 -3.44 27.86 -72.18
CA GLU A 100 -2.66 28.61 -71.18
C GLU A 100 -3.42 28.77 -69.85
N HIS A 101 -4.73 28.98 -69.89
CA HIS A 101 -5.53 29.11 -68.68
C HIS A 101 -5.59 27.79 -67.91
N ILE A 102 -5.76 26.66 -68.61
CA ILE A 102 -5.73 25.32 -68.01
C ILE A 102 -4.38 25.08 -67.34
N GLN A 103 -3.26 25.32 -68.03
CA GLN A 103 -1.92 25.14 -67.47
C GLN A 103 -1.70 25.97 -66.21
N ARG A 104 -2.19 27.22 -66.18
CA ARG A 104 -2.10 28.07 -64.97
C ARG A 104 -2.94 27.54 -63.81
N LEU A 105 -4.10 26.93 -64.08
CA LEU A 105 -4.93 26.32 -63.05
C LEU A 105 -4.29 25.04 -62.50
N GLU A 106 -3.74 24.20 -63.37
CA GLU A 106 -3.01 22.98 -62.99
C GLU A 106 -1.83 23.33 -62.09
N ALA A 107 -0.98 24.28 -62.49
CA ALA A 107 0.16 24.73 -61.69
C ALA A 107 -0.26 25.26 -60.31
N LYS A 108 -1.35 26.05 -60.23
CA LYS A 108 -1.87 26.54 -58.95
C LYS A 108 -2.41 25.42 -58.08
N ASN A 109 -3.03 24.40 -58.67
CA ASN A 109 -3.54 23.26 -57.94
C ASN A 109 -2.39 22.40 -57.39
N ASP A 110 -1.36 22.16 -58.18
CA ASP A 110 -0.15 21.43 -57.76
C ASP A 110 0.56 22.16 -56.60
N GLU A 111 0.73 23.48 -56.69
CA GLU A 111 1.25 24.28 -55.57
C GLU A 111 0.41 24.14 -54.31
N HIS A 112 -0.92 24.12 -54.45
CA HIS A 112 -1.82 23.97 -53.31
C HIS A 112 -1.71 22.58 -52.67
N ILE A 113 -1.61 21.53 -53.48
CA ILE A 113 -1.40 20.15 -53.03
C ILE A 113 -0.09 20.04 -52.25
N GLN A 114 1.02 20.54 -52.82
CA GLN A 114 2.33 20.53 -52.15
C GLN A 114 2.31 21.27 -50.81
N ARG A 115 1.63 22.42 -50.74
CA ARG A 115 1.48 23.16 -49.46
C ARG A 115 0.66 22.39 -48.43
N LEU A 116 -0.34 21.62 -48.85
CA LEU A 116 -1.12 20.78 -47.95
C LEU A 116 -0.30 19.59 -47.44
N GLU A 117 0.46 18.94 -48.33
CA GLU A 117 1.36 17.84 -47.97
C GLU A 117 2.40 18.30 -46.95
N ALA A 118 3.09 19.41 -47.21
CA ALA A 118 4.07 19.97 -46.28
C ALA A 118 3.47 20.29 -44.89
N LYS A 119 2.26 20.86 -44.85
CA LYS A 119 1.56 21.12 -43.58
C LYS A 119 1.16 19.85 -42.85
N ASN A 120 0.79 18.80 -43.60
CA ASN A 120 0.43 17.52 -43.02
C ASN A 120 1.67 16.83 -42.41
N ASP A 121 2.79 16.85 -43.12
CA ASP A 121 4.07 16.31 -42.64
C ASP A 121 4.54 17.03 -41.37
N GLU A 122 4.47 18.37 -41.34
CA GLU A 122 4.74 19.14 -40.13
C GLU A 122 3.81 18.75 -38.98
N HIS A 123 2.53 18.49 -39.26
CA HIS A 123 1.59 18.09 -38.22
C HIS A 123 1.91 16.70 -37.66
N ILE A 124 2.26 15.76 -38.53
CA ILE A 124 2.68 14.40 -38.15
C ILE A 124 3.92 14.46 -37.27
N GLN A 125 4.97 15.18 -37.68
CA GLN A 125 6.21 15.32 -36.90
C GLN A 125 5.94 15.92 -35.51
N ARG A 126 5.05 16.92 -35.41
CA ARG A 126 4.67 17.49 -34.11
C ARG A 126 3.91 16.50 -33.22
N LEU A 127 3.13 15.59 -33.80
CA LEU A 127 2.42 14.57 -33.04
C LEU A 127 3.38 13.49 -32.54
N GLU A 128 4.32 13.05 -33.38
CA GLU A 128 5.37 12.10 -33.01
C GLU A 128 6.22 12.63 -31.85
N ALA A 129 6.74 13.86 -31.96
CA ALA A 129 7.52 14.48 -30.90
C ALA A 129 6.75 14.58 -29.56
N LYS A 130 5.44 14.87 -29.62
CA LYS A 130 4.59 14.91 -28.41
C LYS A 130 4.32 13.52 -27.83
N ASN A 131 4.28 12.49 -28.66
CA ASN A 131 4.13 11.12 -28.18
C ASN A 131 5.42 10.66 -27.51
N ASP A 132 6.58 10.93 -28.12
CA ASP A 132 7.89 10.61 -27.53
C ASP A 132 8.09 11.29 -26.17
N GLU A 133 7.71 12.57 -26.06
CA GLU A 133 7.75 13.31 -24.79
C GLU A 133 6.88 12.63 -23.71
N ARG A 134 5.65 12.22 -24.08
CA ARG A 134 4.73 11.54 -23.15
C ARG A 134 5.21 10.15 -22.75
N GLU A 135 5.82 9.41 -23.68
CA GLU A 135 6.41 8.11 -23.38
C GLU A 135 7.59 8.25 -22.41
N ALA A 136 8.46 9.24 -22.64
CA ALA A 136 9.57 9.55 -21.75
C ALA A 136 9.08 9.96 -20.34
N GLU A 137 8.06 10.81 -20.25
CA GLU A 137 7.45 11.21 -18.97
C GLU A 137 6.84 10.01 -18.24
N THR A 138 6.10 9.16 -18.96
CA THR A 138 5.48 7.95 -18.40
C THR A 138 6.53 6.99 -17.85
N LYS A 139 7.62 6.79 -18.60
CA LYS A 139 8.75 5.96 -18.17
C LYS A 139 9.40 6.50 -16.90
N LYS A 140 9.64 7.82 -16.85
CA LYS A 140 10.20 8.49 -15.67
C LYS A 140 9.31 8.29 -14.43
N LEU A 141 8.00 8.51 -14.56
CA LEU A 141 7.05 8.32 -13.45
C LEU A 141 7.02 6.87 -12.96
N TYR A 142 7.12 5.90 -13.87
CA TYR A 142 7.18 4.48 -13.54
C TYR A 142 8.45 4.13 -12.76
N ASP A 143 9.62 4.63 -13.20
CA ASP A 143 10.90 4.44 -12.51
C ASP A 143 10.87 5.06 -11.11
N GLU A 144 10.34 6.28 -10.96
CA GLU A 144 10.15 6.94 -9.67
C GLU A 144 9.19 6.16 -8.74
N HIS A 145 8.16 5.53 -9.31
CA HIS A 145 7.25 4.70 -8.54
C HIS A 145 7.93 3.42 -8.04
N ILE A 146 8.69 2.74 -8.89
CA ILE A 146 9.47 1.56 -8.51
C ILE A 146 10.49 1.90 -7.42
N GLN A 147 11.19 3.03 -7.53
CA GLN A 147 12.14 3.45 -6.51
C GLN A 147 11.48 3.68 -5.15
N ARG A 148 10.30 4.32 -5.13
CA ARG A 148 9.51 4.52 -3.90
C ARG A 148 9.08 3.19 -3.28
N LEU A 149 8.60 2.23 -4.08
CA LEU A 149 8.24 0.91 -3.58
C LEU A 149 9.44 0.19 -2.95
N ARG A 150 10.61 0.24 -3.60
CA ARG A 150 11.84 -0.35 -3.05
C ARG A 150 12.28 0.28 -1.73
N ALA A 151 12.13 1.60 -1.59
CA ALA A 151 12.44 2.32 -0.36
C ALA A 151 11.49 1.89 0.79
N ASN A 152 10.19 1.85 0.52
CA ASN A 152 9.18 1.42 1.51
C ASN A 152 9.40 -0.05 1.93
N ASP A 153 9.69 -0.94 0.98
CA ASP A 153 9.98 -2.35 1.27
C ASP A 153 11.21 -2.51 2.17
N LYS A 154 12.23 -1.65 2.00
CA LYS A 154 13.41 -1.63 2.86
C LYS A 154 13.05 -1.17 4.27
N GLU A 155 12.28 -0.09 4.40
CA GLU A 155 11.83 0.44 5.70
C GLU A 155 10.99 -0.58 6.47
N HIS A 156 10.00 -1.21 5.82
CA HIS A 156 9.18 -2.25 6.43
C HIS A 156 10.03 -3.46 6.91
N LYS A 157 11.04 -3.87 6.14
CA LYS A 157 11.95 -4.95 6.56
C LYS A 157 12.74 -4.58 7.81
N GLU A 158 13.23 -3.35 7.89
CA GLU A 158 13.94 -2.85 9.07
C GLU A 158 13.01 -2.77 10.30
N GLU A 159 11.75 -2.38 10.12
CA GLU A 159 10.74 -2.37 11.18
C GLU A 159 10.40 -3.77 11.70
N ILE A 160 10.22 -4.75 10.81
CA ILE A 160 9.98 -6.15 11.17
C ILE A 160 11.14 -6.69 12.04
N VAL A 161 12.39 -6.39 11.68
CA VAL A 161 13.55 -6.81 12.47
C VAL A 161 13.52 -6.19 13.87
N LYS A 162 13.23 -4.88 13.99
CA LYS A 162 13.12 -4.19 15.29
C LYS A 162 12.02 -4.81 16.17
N LEU A 163 10.85 -5.06 15.61
CA LEU A 163 9.73 -5.66 16.34
C LEU A 163 10.03 -7.10 16.78
N THR A 164 10.72 -7.88 15.93
CA THR A 164 11.12 -9.25 16.26
C THR A 164 12.10 -9.30 17.43
N VAL A 165 13.06 -8.35 17.49
CA VAL A 165 13.98 -8.23 18.62
C VAL A 165 13.21 -7.89 19.89
N LYS A 166 12.36 -6.86 19.85
CA LYS A 166 11.54 -6.46 21.00
C LYS A 166 10.66 -7.59 21.52
N GLN A 167 10.03 -8.36 20.62
CA GLN A 167 9.20 -9.50 21.01
C GLN A 167 10.00 -10.57 21.76
N LYS A 168 11.26 -10.82 21.37
CA LYS A 168 12.13 -11.76 22.09
C LYS A 168 12.52 -11.24 23.47
N ASP A 169 12.78 -9.95 23.59
CA ASP A 169 13.10 -9.32 24.88
C ASP A 169 11.89 -9.34 25.82
N ASP A 170 10.70 -9.02 25.31
CA ASP A 170 9.43 -9.07 26.05
C ASP A 170 9.10 -10.51 26.49
N GLU A 171 9.33 -11.50 25.63
CA GLU A 171 9.17 -12.94 25.97
C GLU A 171 10.15 -13.37 27.07
N ALA A 172 11.41 -12.94 26.99
CA ALA A 172 12.41 -13.25 28.01
C ALA A 172 12.06 -12.64 29.38
N ASP A 173 11.59 -11.38 29.41
CA ASP A 173 11.10 -10.74 30.64
C ASP A 173 9.86 -11.45 31.20
N PHE A 174 8.93 -11.85 30.34
CA PHE A 174 7.74 -12.62 30.75
C PHE A 174 8.13 -13.97 31.39
N ILE A 175 9.05 -14.72 30.77
CA ILE A 175 9.55 -15.99 31.33
C ILE A 175 10.23 -15.75 32.69
N ALA A 176 11.05 -14.70 32.82
CA ALA A 176 11.72 -14.38 34.07
C ALA A 176 10.71 -14.04 35.19
N ARG A 177 9.72 -13.19 34.92
CA ARG A 177 8.69 -12.82 35.89
C ARG A 177 7.78 -13.97 36.27
N SER A 178 7.38 -14.80 35.31
CA SER A 178 6.53 -15.96 35.58
C SER A 178 7.25 -16.97 36.48
N GLY A 179 8.54 -17.24 36.22
CA GLY A 179 9.40 -18.06 37.08
C GLY A 179 9.44 -17.55 38.52
N GLU A 180 9.56 -16.24 38.69
CA GLU A 180 9.56 -15.61 40.02
C GLU A 180 8.20 -15.74 40.74
N VAL A 181 7.09 -15.58 40.02
CA VAL A 181 5.74 -15.80 40.58
C VAL A 181 5.57 -17.25 41.04
N PHE A 182 6.03 -18.24 40.26
CA PHE A 182 5.99 -19.64 40.68
C PHE A 182 6.86 -19.90 41.92
N ARG A 183 8.05 -19.28 42.00
CA ARG A 183 8.91 -19.34 43.18
C ARG A 183 8.21 -18.80 44.42
N LEU A 184 7.59 -17.62 44.29
CA LEU A 184 6.84 -16.98 45.38
C LEU A 184 5.65 -17.85 45.81
N ARG A 185 4.84 -18.36 44.88
CA ARG A 185 3.67 -19.21 45.19
C ARG A 185 4.04 -20.43 46.04
N ARG A 186 5.19 -21.06 45.78
CA ARG A 186 5.65 -22.25 46.51
C ARG A 186 6.03 -21.94 47.96
N ILE A 187 6.72 -20.83 48.19
CA ILE A 187 7.15 -20.40 49.53
C ILE A 187 5.93 -20.15 50.44
N CYS A 188 4.84 -19.67 49.86
CA CYS A 188 3.64 -19.27 50.61
C CYS A 188 2.85 -20.43 51.21
N ASN A 189 2.90 -21.63 50.61
CA ASN A 189 2.20 -22.80 51.15
C ASN A 189 2.84 -23.32 52.45
N ILE A 190 4.16 -23.14 52.59
CA ILE A 190 4.90 -23.56 53.79
C ILE A 190 4.57 -22.65 54.98
N ARG A 191 4.45 -21.34 54.75
CA ARG A 191 4.08 -20.39 55.81
C ARG A 191 2.73 -20.70 56.43
N SER A 192 1.71 -20.90 55.60
CA SER A 192 0.36 -21.23 56.09
C SER A 192 0.34 -22.52 56.93
N ALA A 193 1.15 -23.52 56.55
CA ALA A 193 1.30 -24.75 57.32
C ALA A 193 1.98 -24.49 58.68
N LEU A 194 3.04 -23.67 58.72
CA LEU A 194 3.71 -23.30 59.97
C LEU A 194 2.78 -22.50 60.91
N GLU A 195 1.91 -21.65 60.36
CA GLU A 195 0.89 -20.93 61.13
C GLU A 195 -0.15 -21.87 61.75
N TYR A 196 -0.63 -22.87 60.99
CA TYR A 196 -1.52 -23.91 61.52
C TYR A 196 -0.87 -24.66 62.70
N ILE A 197 0.40 -25.02 62.55
CA ILE A 197 1.18 -25.70 63.59
C ILE A 197 1.34 -24.81 64.82
N ARG A 198 1.62 -23.51 64.65
CA ARG A 198 1.68 -22.55 65.76
C ARG A 198 0.36 -22.56 66.56
N GLY A 199 -0.78 -22.49 65.87
CA GLY A 199 -2.09 -22.55 66.51
C GLY A 199 -2.31 -23.85 67.31
N TRP A 200 -1.92 -24.99 66.74
CA TRP A 200 -2.06 -26.29 67.40
C TRP A 200 -1.16 -26.45 68.64
N VAL A 201 0.09 -25.99 68.58
CA VAL A 201 1.01 -26.05 69.73
C VAL A 201 0.51 -25.16 70.87
N SER A 202 -0.07 -24.00 70.54
CA SER A 202 -0.59 -23.04 71.52
C SER A 202 -1.86 -23.55 72.21
N SER A 203 -2.78 -24.18 71.47
CA SER A 203 -4.07 -24.65 72.02
C SER A 203 -3.94 -25.76 73.07
N LYS A 204 -2.87 -26.56 73.03
CA LYS A 204 -2.65 -27.65 74.00
C LYS A 204 -2.32 -27.20 75.42
N LYS A 205 -1.98 -25.94 75.63
CA LYS A 205 -1.65 -25.42 76.96
C LYS A 205 -2.84 -24.89 77.76
N GLY A 206 -4.03 -24.82 77.15
CA GLY A 206 -5.19 -24.18 77.78
C GLY A 206 -5.02 -22.68 78.00
N GLU A 207 -3.93 -22.09 77.51
CA GLU A 207 -3.71 -20.67 77.41
C GLU A 207 -4.45 -20.17 76.16
N ASP A 208 -5.14 -19.03 76.27
CA ASP A 208 -5.72 -18.36 75.11
C ASP A 208 -4.64 -18.23 74.03
N PRO A 209 -4.93 -18.47 72.74
CA PRO A 209 -3.93 -18.38 71.68
C PRO A 209 -3.37 -16.95 71.67
N LEU A 210 -2.24 -16.74 72.35
CA LEU A 210 -1.52 -15.48 72.31
C LEU A 210 -0.94 -15.36 70.91
N MET A 211 -1.74 -14.78 70.01
CA MET A 211 -1.41 -14.45 68.63
C MET A 211 -0.11 -13.61 68.51
N TYR A 212 0.40 -13.09 69.62
CA TYR A 212 1.59 -12.26 69.74
C TYR A 212 2.91 -13.03 69.79
N GLU A 213 2.93 -14.34 70.06
CA GLU A 213 4.21 -15.05 70.06
C GLU A 213 4.70 -15.32 68.61
N PRO A 214 5.92 -14.88 68.25
CA PRO A 214 6.51 -15.17 66.94
C PRO A 214 6.59 -16.68 66.68
N VAL A 215 6.26 -17.11 65.46
CA VAL A 215 6.28 -18.54 65.07
C VAL A 215 7.63 -19.18 65.36
N ASP A 216 8.73 -18.45 65.19
CA ASP A 216 10.08 -18.97 65.46
C ASP A 216 10.28 -19.39 66.92
N LYS A 217 9.72 -18.63 67.88
CA LYS A 217 9.75 -19.01 69.31
C LYS A 217 8.89 -20.24 69.58
N VAL A 218 7.79 -20.40 68.86
CA VAL A 218 6.92 -21.57 68.99
C VAL A 218 7.59 -22.82 68.42
N LEU A 219 8.31 -22.71 67.30
CA LEU A 219 9.11 -23.79 66.73
C LEU A 219 10.31 -24.14 67.61
N GLU A 220 10.94 -23.15 68.23
CA GLU A 220 12.00 -23.36 69.22
C GLU A 220 11.47 -24.12 70.44
N LYS A 221 10.33 -23.70 71.01
CA LYS A 221 9.65 -24.44 72.09
C LYS A 221 9.28 -25.87 71.68
N LEU A 222 8.82 -26.06 70.45
CA LEU A 222 8.53 -27.38 69.91
C LEU A 222 9.79 -28.26 69.85
N SER A 223 10.93 -27.70 69.43
CA SER A 223 12.21 -28.43 69.38
C SER A 223 12.68 -28.91 70.75
N ASN A 224 12.22 -28.25 71.82
CA ASN A 224 12.49 -28.61 73.21
C ASN A 224 11.43 -29.53 73.83
N ASN A 225 10.32 -29.80 73.14
CA ASN A 225 9.34 -30.77 73.61
C ASN A 225 9.94 -32.18 73.59
N GLN A 226 9.89 -32.90 74.71
CA GLN A 226 10.57 -34.19 74.86
C GLN A 226 10.21 -35.20 73.75
N ARG A 227 8.93 -35.36 73.43
CA ARG A 227 8.48 -36.31 72.38
C ARG A 227 8.96 -35.89 70.99
N PHE A 228 8.82 -34.61 70.66
CA PHE A 228 9.29 -34.11 69.36
C PHE A 228 10.82 -34.18 69.25
N LYS A 229 11.54 -33.87 70.33
CA LYS A 229 13.00 -33.92 70.42
C LYS A 229 13.54 -35.32 70.15
N GLU A 230 12.90 -36.35 70.70
CA GLU A 230 13.24 -37.75 70.43
C GLU A 230 13.00 -38.11 68.95
N CYS A 231 11.85 -37.73 68.37
CA CYS A 231 11.60 -37.91 66.94
C CYS A 231 12.64 -37.17 66.07
N LEU A 232 13.05 -35.97 66.48
CA LEU A 232 14.04 -35.15 65.78
C LEU A 232 15.43 -35.80 65.80
N ILE A 233 15.88 -36.27 66.96
CA ILE A 233 17.16 -36.97 67.10
C ILE A 233 17.17 -38.22 66.22
N ASN A 234 16.16 -39.08 66.35
CA ASN A 234 16.05 -40.31 65.56
C ASN A 234 16.04 -40.02 64.05
N THR A 235 15.32 -38.98 63.62
CA THR A 235 15.28 -38.56 62.21
C THR A 235 16.64 -38.07 61.73
N CYS A 236 17.35 -37.27 62.54
CA CYS A 236 18.68 -36.79 62.19
C CYS A 236 19.70 -37.93 62.09
N GLU A 237 19.66 -38.90 63.02
CA GLU A 237 20.50 -40.10 62.99
C GLU A 237 20.24 -40.94 61.74
N MET A 238 18.96 -41.17 61.40
CA MET A 238 18.58 -41.95 60.22
C MET A 238 19.05 -41.34 58.88
N ASN A 239 19.30 -40.02 58.85
CA ASN A 239 19.75 -39.30 57.66
C ASN A 239 21.21 -38.81 57.77
N ASN A 240 21.92 -39.17 58.84
CA ASN A 240 23.30 -38.75 59.11
C ASN A 240 23.48 -37.22 59.11
N VAL A 241 22.59 -36.49 59.78
CA VAL A 241 22.60 -35.02 59.85
C VAL A 241 22.79 -34.54 61.29
N ASN A 242 23.48 -33.41 61.47
CA ASN A 242 23.70 -32.83 62.78
C ASN A 242 22.40 -32.25 63.38
N VAL A 243 21.99 -32.76 64.55
CA VAL A 243 20.75 -32.36 65.23
C VAL A 243 20.72 -30.86 65.55
N GLU A 244 21.82 -30.30 66.04
CA GLU A 244 21.89 -28.88 66.42
C GLU A 244 21.81 -27.97 65.19
N ALA A 245 22.36 -28.40 64.05
CA ALA A 245 22.20 -27.69 62.79
C ALA A 245 20.74 -27.64 62.34
N VAL A 246 19.99 -28.76 62.46
CA VAL A 246 18.56 -28.81 62.11
C VAL A 246 17.73 -27.96 63.08
N LYS A 247 17.98 -28.04 64.40
CA LYS A 247 17.33 -27.18 65.41
C LYS A 247 17.55 -25.70 65.13
N LYS A 248 18.79 -25.30 64.82
CA LYS A 248 19.11 -23.91 64.50
C LYS A 248 18.35 -23.41 63.27
N CYS A 249 18.11 -24.27 62.28
CA CYS A 249 17.32 -23.93 61.10
C CYS A 249 15.82 -23.75 61.41
N MET A 250 15.27 -24.50 62.39
CA MET A 250 13.84 -24.43 62.72
C MET A 250 13.38 -23.02 63.11
N GLY A 251 14.18 -22.28 63.87
CA GLY A 251 13.88 -20.89 64.26
C GLY A 251 14.04 -19.86 63.14
N GLY A 252 14.45 -20.28 61.94
CA GLY A 252 14.53 -19.42 60.74
C GLY A 252 13.49 -19.77 59.68
N LEU A 253 12.79 -20.91 59.80
CA LEU A 253 11.84 -21.40 58.79
C LEU A 253 10.70 -20.41 58.53
N TYR A 254 10.21 -19.72 59.56
CA TYR A 254 9.15 -18.74 59.39
C TYR A 254 9.66 -17.49 58.68
N HIS A 255 10.85 -16.99 59.04
CA HIS A 255 11.47 -15.87 58.34
C HIS A 255 11.77 -16.18 56.87
N THR A 256 12.20 -17.39 56.55
CA THR A 256 12.41 -17.83 55.16
C THR A 256 11.08 -17.95 54.40
N SER A 257 10.00 -18.42 55.06
CA SER A 257 8.67 -18.58 54.44
C SER A 257 7.81 -17.31 54.41
N SER A 258 8.14 -16.27 55.17
CA SER A 258 7.33 -15.04 55.33
C SER A 258 7.61 -13.92 54.32
N LYS A 259 8.58 -14.09 53.43
CA LYS A 259 8.94 -13.09 52.42
C LYS A 259 8.00 -13.04 51.19
N GLY A 260 6.89 -13.79 51.15
CA GLY A 260 5.97 -13.88 50.00
C GLY A 260 4.47 -13.82 50.35
N LEU A 261 3.64 -13.48 49.35
CA LEU A 261 2.18 -13.24 49.42
C LEU A 261 1.32 -14.52 49.33
N HIS A 262 0.30 -14.60 50.17
CA HIS A 262 -0.46 -15.82 50.48
C HIS A 262 -1.51 -16.29 49.45
N GLY A 263 -1.58 -17.60 49.22
CA GLY A 263 -2.77 -18.30 48.72
C GLY A 263 -2.48 -19.73 48.21
N TYR A 264 -3.28 -20.72 48.65
CA TYR A 264 -3.55 -22.08 48.11
C TYR A 264 -3.39 -23.32 49.04
N ASP A 265 -4.05 -24.41 48.60
CA ASP A 265 -4.62 -25.54 49.37
C ASP A 265 -3.68 -26.73 49.69
N LYS A 266 -2.45 -26.79 49.16
CA LYS A 266 -1.58 -27.98 49.33
C LYS A 266 -0.11 -27.64 49.58
N VAL A 267 0.46 -28.24 50.63
CA VAL A 267 1.83 -27.96 51.10
C VAL A 267 2.84 -28.73 50.24
N VAL A 268 3.81 -28.04 49.66
CA VAL A 268 4.86 -28.64 48.83
C VAL A 268 6.23 -28.18 49.33
N ILE A 269 7.12 -29.14 49.65
CA ILE A 269 8.53 -28.85 49.98
C ILE A 269 9.36 -29.00 48.71
N HIS A 270 9.96 -27.89 48.28
CA HIS A 270 10.74 -27.84 47.04
C HIS A 270 12.24 -27.83 47.31
N GLU A 271 13.00 -28.79 46.78
CA GLU A 271 14.43 -28.93 47.05
C GLU A 271 15.24 -27.66 46.76
N LYS A 272 15.03 -27.01 45.60
CA LYS A 272 15.74 -25.76 45.23
C LYS A 272 15.53 -24.58 46.19
N GLY A 273 14.48 -24.60 47.01
CA GLY A 273 14.09 -23.46 47.85
C GLY A 273 14.63 -23.51 49.27
N TRP A 274 15.24 -24.62 49.67
CA TRP A 274 15.57 -24.92 51.07
C TRP A 274 16.88 -25.69 51.15
N VAL A 275 17.69 -25.45 52.17
CA VAL A 275 18.86 -26.31 52.40
C VAL A 275 18.43 -27.64 52.99
N VAL A 276 19.28 -28.67 52.87
CA VAL A 276 18.98 -30.05 53.32
C VAL A 276 18.41 -30.11 54.75
N ASN A 277 19.00 -29.35 55.68
CA ASN A 277 18.56 -29.28 57.07
C ASN A 277 17.13 -28.73 57.22
N GLU A 278 16.77 -27.72 56.42
CA GLU A 278 15.45 -27.11 56.42
C GLU A 278 14.41 -28.06 55.81
N ILE A 279 14.77 -28.78 54.74
CA ILE A 279 13.89 -29.79 54.11
C ILE A 279 13.55 -30.89 55.11
N ILE A 280 14.56 -31.40 55.84
CA ILE A 280 14.37 -32.43 56.87
C ILE A 280 13.50 -31.88 58.01
N ALA A 281 13.77 -30.66 58.48
CA ALA A 281 12.98 -30.01 59.52
C ALA A 281 11.50 -29.89 59.11
N LEU A 282 11.22 -29.35 57.91
CA LEU A 282 9.87 -29.18 57.39
C LEU A 282 9.14 -30.53 57.24
N GLY A 283 9.80 -31.53 56.65
CA GLY A 283 9.21 -32.86 56.48
C GLY A 283 8.88 -33.52 57.82
N LEU A 284 9.78 -33.41 58.80
CA LEU A 284 9.56 -33.93 60.16
C LEU A 284 8.39 -33.22 60.85
N ILE A 285 8.39 -31.88 60.83
CA ILE A 285 7.34 -31.06 61.43
C ILE A 285 5.98 -31.44 60.83
N PHE A 286 5.86 -31.43 59.49
CA PHE A 286 4.59 -31.74 58.83
C PHE A 286 4.13 -33.16 59.11
N LYS A 287 5.04 -34.14 59.10
CA LYS A 287 4.71 -35.52 59.47
C LYS A 287 4.25 -35.63 60.92
N TYR A 288 4.92 -34.98 61.86
CA TYR A 288 4.60 -35.03 63.29
C TYR A 288 3.19 -34.49 63.59
N PHE A 289 2.78 -33.42 62.90
CA PHE A 289 1.44 -32.83 63.03
C PHE A 289 0.40 -33.41 62.07
N GLY A 290 0.77 -34.36 61.20
CA GLY A 290 -0.14 -34.95 60.22
C GLY A 290 -0.58 -33.99 59.12
N VAL A 291 0.23 -32.97 58.80
CA VAL A 291 -0.01 -32.05 57.69
C VAL A 291 0.37 -32.77 56.38
N PRO A 292 -0.57 -33.01 55.45
CA PRO A 292 -0.24 -33.62 54.16
C PRO A 292 0.70 -32.72 53.36
N PHE A 293 1.80 -33.26 52.89
CA PHE A 293 2.75 -32.54 52.04
C PHE A 293 3.27 -33.40 50.90
N GLU A 294 3.65 -32.76 49.82
CA GLU A 294 4.36 -33.38 48.70
C GLU A 294 5.80 -32.85 48.63
N TYR A 295 6.68 -33.65 48.03
CA TYR A 295 8.06 -33.27 47.83
C TYR A 295 8.37 -33.18 46.34
N MET A 296 9.02 -32.08 45.97
CA MET A 296 9.46 -31.81 44.62
C MET A 296 10.99 -31.70 44.60
N ASN A 297 11.64 -32.55 43.82
CA ASN A 297 13.11 -32.57 43.74
C ASN A 297 13.67 -31.39 42.92
N GLY A 298 15.00 -31.34 42.79
CA GLY A 298 15.72 -30.34 42.00
C GLY A 298 15.40 -30.35 40.50
N ASN A 299 14.62 -31.30 40.00
CA ASN A 299 14.16 -31.36 38.61
C ASN A 299 12.67 -31.01 38.47
N ASP A 300 12.06 -30.40 39.49
CA ASP A 300 10.64 -30.03 39.50
C ASP A 300 9.68 -31.23 39.36
N HIS A 301 10.13 -32.44 39.69
CA HIS A 301 9.31 -33.66 39.69
C HIS A 301 8.82 -34.01 41.09
N PHE A 302 7.54 -34.37 41.20
CA PHE A 302 6.97 -34.94 42.42
C PHE A 302 7.52 -36.34 42.64
N VAL A 303 8.28 -36.53 43.72
CA VAL A 303 8.88 -37.82 44.07
C VAL A 303 8.60 -38.14 45.54
N LYS A 304 8.83 -39.40 45.92
CA LYS A 304 8.77 -39.79 47.32
C LYS A 304 9.78 -38.97 48.13
N PHE A 305 9.36 -38.46 49.28
CA PHE A 305 10.22 -37.68 50.18
C PHE A 305 11.50 -38.49 50.47
N PRO A 306 12.70 -37.95 50.16
CA PRO A 306 13.93 -38.75 50.10
C PRO A 306 14.51 -39.05 51.48
N TYR A 307 14.05 -38.36 52.52
CA TYR A 307 14.55 -38.51 53.88
C TYR A 307 13.66 -39.44 54.71
N LYS A 308 14.30 -40.27 55.53
CA LYS A 308 13.60 -41.15 56.48
C LYS A 308 13.12 -40.31 57.66
N LEU A 309 11.83 -40.35 57.96
CA LEU A 309 11.25 -39.60 59.08
C LEU A 309 10.83 -40.57 60.18
N ALA A 310 11.24 -40.33 61.42
CA ALA A 310 10.80 -41.14 62.56
C ALA A 310 9.25 -41.16 62.67
N PRO A 311 8.64 -42.28 63.11
CA PRO A 311 7.23 -42.30 63.48
C PRO A 311 6.98 -41.43 64.72
N ARG A 312 5.71 -41.04 64.92
CA ARG A 312 5.24 -40.28 66.08
C ARG A 312 5.07 -41.18 67.30
#